data_AF-A0A239FR28-F1
#
_entry.id   AF-A0A239FR28-F1
#
_cell.length_a   1.000
_cell.length_b   1.000
_cell.length_c   1.000
_cell.angle_alpha   90.00
_cell.angle_beta   90.00
_cell.angle_gamma   90.00
#
_symmetry.space_group_name_H-M   'P 1'
#
loop_
_entity.id
_entity.type
_entity.pdbx_description
1 polymer ?
#
loop_
_entity_poly.entity_id
_entity_poly.type
_entity_poly.pdbx_seq_one_letter_code
_entity_poly.pdbx_strand_id
1 'polypeptide(L)'
;MLYLKILFFLISSFSWDSRSVSNDDYIVIFDRIDNSVEILVNDSIVYQSGIIDNNPFLGDTYKIPLSIYLTEKKDEVIIRLYNGHPPYTEQSDTHWEIKYVIMNGDEQIDYFWDYADDNQVGLVFEEKYYF
;
A
#
# COMPACT_ATOMS: atom_id res chain seq x y z
N MET A 1 -38.64 -64.19 4.33
CA MET A 1 -38.40 -62.99 3.49
C MET A 1 -38.80 -61.79 4.32
N LEU A 2 -37.89 -61.14 5.08
CA LEU A 2 -36.99 -60.04 4.69
C LEU A 2 -37.75 -58.92 3.95
N TYR A 3 -37.84 -57.66 4.41
CA TYR A 3 -36.73 -56.78 4.82
C TYR A 3 -37.15 -55.71 5.84
N LEU A 4 -36.29 -55.49 6.84
CA LEU A 4 -36.27 -54.34 7.73
C LEU A 4 -35.56 -53.17 7.00
N LYS A 5 -36.27 -52.06 6.74
CA LYS A 5 -35.67 -50.84 6.19
C LYS A 5 -35.10 -50.00 7.34
N ILE A 6 -33.80 -50.06 7.54
CA ILE A 6 -33.05 -49.12 8.37
C ILE A 6 -32.73 -47.91 7.51
N LEU A 7 -33.29 -46.75 7.86
CA LEU A 7 -33.01 -45.48 7.23
C LEU A 7 -31.76 -44.87 7.89
N PHE A 8 -30.60 -44.98 7.24
CA PHE A 8 -29.39 -44.26 7.63
C PHE A 8 -29.51 -42.81 7.14
N PHE A 9 -29.74 -41.87 8.06
CA PHE A 9 -29.46 -40.46 7.79
C PHE A 9 -27.95 -40.25 7.89
N LEU A 10 -27.29 -40.12 6.73
CA LEU A 10 -25.97 -39.52 6.65
C LEU A 10 -26.10 -38.06 7.05
N ILE A 11 -25.70 -37.73 8.28
CA ILE A 11 -25.37 -36.36 8.64
C ILE A 11 -24.03 -36.11 7.95
N SER A 12 -24.08 -35.50 6.77
CA SER A 12 -22.89 -34.91 6.16
C SER A 12 -22.36 -33.89 7.16
N SER A 13 -21.19 -34.17 7.73
CA SER A 13 -20.41 -33.22 8.49
C SER A 13 -20.29 -31.95 7.65
N PHE A 14 -21.06 -30.93 8.00
CA PHE A 14 -20.85 -29.59 7.49
C PHE A 14 -19.54 -29.13 8.14
N SER A 15 -18.43 -29.45 7.48
CA SER A 15 -17.15 -28.87 7.79
C SER A 15 -17.32 -27.39 7.56
N TRP A 16 -17.51 -26.65 8.66
CA TRP A 16 -17.39 -25.21 8.64
C TRP A 16 -15.92 -24.98 8.37
N ASP A 17 -15.57 -24.90 7.09
CA ASP A 17 -14.28 -24.42 6.64
C ASP A 17 -14.27 -22.97 7.11
N SER A 18 -13.68 -22.73 8.28
CA SER A 18 -13.33 -21.40 8.74
C SER A 18 -12.34 -20.90 7.71
N ARG A 19 -12.87 -20.29 6.64
CA ARG A 19 -12.07 -19.54 5.70
C ARG A 19 -11.21 -18.63 6.54
N SER A 20 -9.93 -18.92 6.50
CA SER A 20 -8.85 -18.13 7.08
C SER A 20 -9.21 -16.66 6.98
N VAL A 21 -9.07 -15.93 8.09
CA VAL A 21 -8.74 -14.51 7.99
C VAL A 21 -7.56 -14.46 7.03
N SER A 22 -7.76 -14.01 5.77
CA SER A 22 -6.60 -13.58 5.01
C SER A 22 -6.11 -12.37 5.77
N ASN A 23 -5.05 -12.59 6.56
CA ASN A 23 -4.24 -11.48 7.02
C ASN A 23 -3.52 -11.01 5.76
N ASP A 24 -4.22 -10.24 4.92
CA ASP A 24 -3.56 -9.57 3.82
C ASP A 24 -2.56 -8.61 4.45
N ASP A 25 -1.28 -8.92 4.27
CA ASP A 25 -0.18 -8.20 4.89
C ASP A 25 0.37 -7.19 3.89
N TYR A 26 -0.44 -6.17 3.62
CA TYR A 26 -0.10 -5.12 2.69
C TYR A 26 1.00 -4.22 3.25
N ILE A 27 2.09 -4.08 2.50
CA ILE A 27 3.23 -3.22 2.85
C ILE A 27 3.63 -2.41 1.63
N VAL A 28 3.86 -1.11 1.82
CA VAL A 28 4.53 -0.25 0.83
C VAL A 28 6.00 -0.15 1.20
N ILE A 29 6.88 -0.42 0.25
CA ILE A 29 8.34 -0.32 0.43
C ILE A 29 8.88 0.70 -0.56
N PHE A 30 9.46 1.79 -0.06
CA PHE A 30 10.10 2.80 -0.91
C PHE A 30 11.59 2.48 -1.13
N ASP A 31 11.99 2.45 -2.39
CA ASP A 31 13.39 2.34 -2.83
C ASP A 31 14.04 3.72 -3.03
N ARG A 32 13.24 4.68 -3.51
CA ARG A 32 13.64 6.06 -3.80
C ARG A 32 12.53 7.00 -3.35
N ILE A 33 12.92 8.05 -2.65
CA ILE A 33 12.10 9.23 -2.39
C ILE A 33 13.05 10.41 -2.56
N ASP A 34 12.67 11.36 -3.41
CA ASP A 34 13.28 12.68 -3.43
C ASP A 34 12.27 13.70 -2.90
N ASN A 35 12.66 14.42 -1.85
CA ASN A 35 11.81 15.25 -0.99
C ASN A 35 10.85 14.47 -0.08
N SER A 36 9.52 14.62 -0.20
CA SER A 36 8.59 14.15 0.84
C SER A 36 7.45 13.29 0.31
N VAL A 37 7.19 12.15 0.97
CA VAL A 37 6.04 11.30 0.67
C VAL A 37 5.01 11.34 1.79
N GLU A 38 3.73 11.34 1.40
CA GLU A 38 2.59 11.08 2.28
C GLU A 38 1.83 9.83 1.81
N ILE A 39 1.34 9.04 2.77
CA ILE A 39 0.36 7.99 2.50
C ILE A 39 -0.92 8.31 3.25
N LEU A 40 -2.04 8.27 2.54
CA LEU A 40 -3.38 8.42 3.08
C LEU A 40 -4.15 7.10 2.93
N VAL A 41 -4.94 6.76 3.93
CA VAL A 41 -5.93 5.68 3.89
C VAL A 41 -7.28 6.30 4.25
N ASN A 42 -8.25 6.25 3.33
CA ASN A 42 -9.57 6.87 3.49
C ASN A 42 -9.49 8.33 3.99
N ASP A 43 -8.78 9.18 3.22
CA ASP A 43 -8.53 10.61 3.51
C ASP A 43 -7.73 10.92 4.79
N SER A 44 -7.31 9.91 5.56
CA SER A 44 -6.51 10.09 6.76
C SER A 44 -5.03 9.85 6.47
N ILE A 45 -4.15 10.81 6.80
CA ILE A 45 -2.70 10.63 6.70
C ILE A 45 -2.27 9.56 7.72
N VAL A 46 -1.75 8.44 7.22
CA VAL A 46 -1.21 7.34 8.03
C VAL A 46 0.32 7.35 8.09
N TYR A 47 0.95 8.06 7.14
CA TYR A 47 2.41 8.17 7.07
C TYR A 47 2.85 9.46 6.39
N GLN A 48 3.94 10.03 6.88
CA GLN A 48 4.66 11.16 6.26
C GLN A 48 6.16 11.01 6.51
N SER A 49 6.98 11.08 5.46
CA SER A 49 8.42 10.80 5.55
C SER A 49 9.26 11.94 6.14
N GLY A 50 8.72 13.17 6.16
CA GLY A 50 9.56 14.37 6.23
C GLY A 50 10.30 14.60 4.91
N ILE A 51 11.30 15.49 4.91
CA ILE A 51 12.08 15.83 3.73
C ILE A 51 13.30 14.89 3.65
N ILE A 52 13.49 14.26 2.50
CA ILE A 52 14.60 13.37 2.15
C ILE A 52 15.35 13.99 0.97
N ASP A 53 16.58 14.46 1.20
CA ASP A 53 17.36 15.16 0.17
C ASP A 53 18.31 14.22 -0.60
N ASN A 54 18.58 14.58 -1.86
CA ASN A 54 19.55 13.94 -2.77
C ASN A 54 19.17 12.53 -3.19
N ASN A 55 17.88 12.20 -3.22
CA ASN A 55 17.36 10.95 -3.79
C ASN A 55 18.15 9.68 -3.37
N PRO A 56 18.34 9.43 -2.05
CA PRO A 56 19.15 8.32 -1.58
C PRO A 56 18.52 6.97 -1.96
N PHE A 57 19.36 5.93 -2.03
CA PHE A 57 18.84 4.58 -2.13
C PHE A 57 18.41 4.15 -0.73
N LEU A 58 17.13 3.87 -0.56
CA LEU A 58 16.55 3.66 0.77
C LEU A 58 16.70 2.24 1.28
N GLY A 59 16.93 1.27 0.39
CA GLY A 59 17.36 -0.09 0.72
C GLY A 59 16.64 -0.70 1.93
N ASP A 60 15.30 -0.74 1.87
CA ASP A 60 14.40 -1.25 2.91
C ASP A 60 14.15 -0.37 4.15
N THR A 61 14.68 0.85 4.21
CA THR A 61 14.47 1.74 5.38
C THR A 61 13.01 2.14 5.56
N TYR A 62 12.28 2.32 4.46
CA TYR A 62 10.91 2.84 4.46
C TYR A 62 9.93 1.74 4.07
N LYS A 63 9.57 0.90 5.04
CA LYS A 63 8.55 -0.15 4.94
C LYS A 63 7.34 0.22 5.78
N ILE A 64 6.23 0.57 5.13
CA ILE A 64 5.04 1.08 5.79
C ILE A 64 3.97 0.00 5.74
N PRO A 65 3.61 -0.63 6.88
CA PRO A 65 2.52 -1.58 6.92
C PRO A 65 1.19 -0.83 6.70
N LEU A 66 0.45 -1.23 5.66
CA LEU A 66 -0.87 -0.69 5.36
C LEU A 66 -1.98 -1.47 6.08
N SER A 67 -1.80 -2.77 6.29
CA SER A 67 -2.82 -3.69 6.83
C SER A 67 -3.47 -3.21 8.13
N ILE A 68 -2.72 -2.51 8.98
CA ILE A 68 -3.20 -1.98 10.26
C ILE A 68 -4.19 -0.81 10.12
N TYR A 69 -4.28 -0.23 8.93
CA TYR A 69 -5.16 0.90 8.60
C TYR A 69 -6.33 0.49 7.69
N LEU A 70 -6.23 -0.69 7.07
CA LEU A 70 -7.27 -1.23 6.20
C LEU A 70 -8.37 -1.93 7.02
N THR A 71 -9.55 -1.99 6.42
CA THR A 71 -10.77 -2.56 6.96
C THR A 71 -11.18 -3.76 6.13
N GLU A 72 -12.22 -4.47 6.56
CA GLU A 72 -12.83 -5.54 5.76
C GLU A 72 -13.64 -5.01 4.55
N LYS A 73 -13.73 -3.69 4.40
CA LYS A 73 -14.41 -3.03 3.28
C LYS A 73 -13.39 -2.51 2.28
N LYS A 74 -13.88 -2.09 1.13
CA LYS A 74 -13.07 -1.44 0.11
C LYS A 74 -12.53 -0.10 0.64
N ASP A 75 -11.21 0.02 0.71
CA ASP A 75 -10.51 1.22 1.19
C ASP A 75 -9.70 1.88 0.08
N GLU A 76 -9.62 3.21 0.10
CA GLU A 76 -8.77 3.98 -0.81
C GLU A 76 -7.43 4.27 -0.13
N VAL A 77 -6.33 3.94 -0.80
CA VAL A 77 -4.97 4.31 -0.41
C VAL A 77 -4.41 5.26 -1.44
N ILE A 78 -3.88 6.40 -0.98
CA ILE A 78 -3.28 7.42 -1.83
C ILE A 78 -1.82 7.60 -1.43
N ILE A 79 -0.91 7.52 -2.40
CA ILE A 79 0.51 7.83 -2.22
C ILE A 79 0.79 9.15 -2.94
N ARG A 80 1.38 10.12 -2.23
CA ARG A 80 1.72 11.45 -2.76
C ARG A 80 3.21 11.73 -2.62
N LEU A 81 3.79 12.39 -3.62
CA LEU A 81 5.12 12.99 -3.55
C LEU A 81 5.03 14.50 -3.62
N TYR A 82 5.75 15.18 -2.74
CA TYR A 82 5.92 16.61 -2.75
C TYR A 82 7.37 16.96 -3.02
N ASN A 83 7.61 17.76 -4.06
CA ASN A 83 8.91 18.29 -4.42
C ASN A 83 9.22 19.60 -3.67
N GLY A 84 10.46 19.76 -3.22
CA GLY A 84 10.91 20.89 -2.40
C GLY A 84 10.35 20.92 -0.97
N HIS A 85 10.41 22.09 -0.35
CA HIS A 85 9.98 22.31 1.04
C HIS A 85 8.82 23.33 1.16
N PRO A 86 7.95 23.21 2.19
CA PRO A 86 7.02 24.28 2.55
C PRO A 86 7.77 25.60 2.78
N PRO A 87 7.27 26.75 2.27
CA PRO A 87 5.92 26.99 1.76
C PRO A 87 5.69 26.65 0.27
N TYR A 88 6.52 25.82 -0.35
CA TYR A 88 6.39 25.37 -1.74
C TYR A 88 6.32 26.52 -2.76
N THR A 89 7.12 27.55 -2.54
CA THR A 89 7.39 28.62 -3.53
C THR A 89 8.44 28.18 -4.53
N GLU A 90 8.70 28.98 -5.58
CA GLU A 90 9.78 28.74 -6.55
C GLU A 90 11.09 28.35 -5.83
N GLN A 91 11.60 27.17 -6.16
CA GLN A 91 12.81 26.56 -5.60
C GLN A 91 13.70 26.09 -6.74
N SER A 92 15.00 26.00 -6.50
CA SER A 92 15.98 25.59 -7.51
C SER A 92 16.00 24.10 -7.77
N ASP A 93 15.38 23.30 -6.88
CA ASP A 93 15.30 21.86 -7.05
C ASP A 93 14.29 21.52 -8.15
N THR A 94 14.81 21.06 -9.28
CA THR A 94 14.00 20.76 -10.46
C THR A 94 13.63 19.30 -10.54
N HIS A 95 14.35 18.46 -9.80
CA HIS A 95 14.29 17.02 -9.89
C HIS A 95 13.33 16.49 -8.83
N TRP A 96 12.57 15.47 -9.20
CA TRP A 96 11.90 14.62 -8.23
C TRP A 96 11.91 13.19 -8.74
N GLU A 97 12.00 12.23 -7.82
CA GLU A 97 11.91 10.81 -8.12
C GLU A 97 11.17 10.09 -6.99
N ILE A 98 10.34 9.14 -7.38
CA ILE A 98 9.69 8.21 -6.45
C ILE A 98 9.77 6.79 -7.03
N LYS A 99 10.11 5.84 -6.17
CA LYS A 99 10.12 4.42 -6.52
C LYS A 99 9.66 3.59 -5.34
N TYR A 100 8.65 2.76 -5.54
CA TYR A 100 8.15 1.86 -4.52
C TYR A 100 7.55 0.58 -5.07
N VAL A 101 7.36 -0.37 -4.17
CA VAL A 101 6.66 -1.63 -4.40
C VAL A 101 5.56 -1.81 -3.35
N ILE A 102 4.42 -2.36 -3.76
CA ILE A 102 3.35 -2.80 -2.86
C ILE A 102 3.40 -4.32 -2.80
N MET A 103 3.51 -4.86 -1.59
CA MET A 103 3.54 -6.29 -1.31
C MET A 103 2.24 -6.72 -0.63
N ASN A 104 1.78 -7.95 -0.83
CA ASN A 104 0.86 -8.67 0.05
C ASN A 104 1.57 -9.94 0.54
N GLY A 105 2.06 -9.90 1.78
CA GLY A 105 3.00 -10.93 2.25
C GLY A 105 4.25 -10.98 1.36
N ASP A 106 4.50 -12.12 0.74
CA ASP A 106 5.66 -12.33 -0.15
C ASP A 106 5.36 -12.02 -1.63
N GLU A 107 4.12 -11.68 -1.97
CA GLU A 107 3.71 -11.39 -3.35
C GLU A 107 3.82 -9.89 -3.66
N GLN A 108 4.57 -9.54 -4.70
CA GLN A 108 4.55 -8.19 -5.24
C GLN A 108 3.24 -7.96 -6.01
N ILE A 109 2.42 -7.04 -5.51
CA ILE A 109 1.13 -6.67 -6.10
C ILE A 109 1.31 -5.57 -7.14
N ASP A 110 2.15 -4.57 -6.83
CA ASP A 110 2.43 -3.49 -7.75
C ASP A 110 3.85 -2.95 -7.58
N TYR A 111 4.37 -2.35 -8.65
CA TYR A 111 5.64 -1.64 -8.67
C TYR A 111 5.46 -0.34 -9.42
N PHE A 112 5.93 0.75 -8.82
CA PHE A 112 5.86 2.07 -9.40
C PHE A 112 7.22 2.75 -9.40
N TRP A 113 7.50 3.45 -10.50
CA TRP A 113 8.67 4.31 -10.64
C TRP A 113 8.36 5.46 -11.58
N ASP A 114 8.57 6.69 -11.11
CA ASP A 114 8.44 7.90 -11.91
C ASP A 114 9.43 8.97 -11.45
N TYR A 115 9.78 9.88 -12.37
CA TYR A 115 10.68 10.99 -12.13
C TYR A 115 10.49 12.09 -13.17
N ALA A 116 10.82 13.34 -12.81
CA ALA A 116 10.96 14.41 -13.79
C ALA A 116 11.98 15.48 -13.36
N ASP A 117 12.37 16.29 -14.35
CA ASP A 117 13.23 17.47 -14.21
C ASP A 117 12.49 18.71 -14.77
N ASP A 118 11.41 19.14 -14.10
CA ASP A 118 10.44 20.09 -14.68
C ASP A 118 10.21 21.37 -13.87
N ASN A 119 10.95 21.56 -12.76
CA ASN A 119 10.81 22.69 -11.83
C ASN A 119 9.46 22.74 -11.11
N GLN A 120 8.65 21.67 -11.13
CA GLN A 120 7.44 21.65 -10.33
C GLN A 120 7.78 21.57 -8.84
N VAL A 121 7.06 22.34 -8.01
CA VAL A 121 7.25 22.40 -6.56
C VAL A 121 5.89 22.16 -5.89
N GLY A 122 5.88 21.49 -4.74
CA GLY A 122 4.66 21.04 -4.09
C GLY A 122 4.27 19.66 -4.58
N LEU A 123 2.97 19.36 -4.66
CA LEU A 123 2.49 18.03 -5.07
C LEU A 123 2.83 17.76 -6.54
N VAL A 124 3.73 16.81 -6.80
CA VAL A 124 4.21 16.45 -8.14
C VAL A 124 3.74 15.06 -8.59
N PHE A 125 3.36 14.21 -7.63
CA PHE A 125 2.84 12.86 -7.92
C PHE A 125 1.73 12.50 -6.95
N GLU A 126 0.68 11.84 -7.47
CA GLU A 126 -0.40 11.22 -6.71
C GLU A 126 -0.85 9.94 -7.43
N GLU A 127 -0.86 8.81 -6.73
CA GLU A 127 -1.39 7.54 -7.24
C GLU A 127 -2.36 6.91 -6.24
N LYS A 128 -3.40 6.25 -6.77
CA LYS A 128 -4.53 5.75 -5.99
C LYS A 128 -4.70 4.25 -6.16
N TYR A 129 -4.80 3.58 -5.02
CA TYR A 129 -5.02 2.16 -4.91
C TYR A 129 -6.34 1.87 -4.18
N TYR A 130 -6.94 0.75 -4.51
CA TYR A 130 -8.11 0.25 -3.81
C TYR A 130 -7.85 -1.17 -3.36
N PHE A 131 -7.93 -1.37 -2.05
CA PHE A 131 -7.83 -2.67 -1.39
C PHE A 131 -9.22 -3.11 -0.95
#